data_AF-A0A1H8T2J6-F1
#
_entry.id   AF-A0A1H8T2J6-F1
#
_cell.length_a   1.000
_cell.length_b   1.000
_cell.length_c   1.000
_cell.angle_alpha   90.00
_cell.angle_beta   90.00
_cell.angle_gamma   90.00
#
_symmetry.space_group_name_H-M   'P 1'
#
loop_
_entity.id
_entity.type
_entity.pdbx_description
1 polymer ?
#
loop_
_entity_poly.entity_id
_entity_poly.type
_entity_poly.pdbx_seq_one_letter_code
_entity_poly.pdbx_strand_id
1 'polypeptide(L)'
;MKIYLMPSTAGRYGGGLKGNLEYLVAIIQNRLDSSGFASSFNEFWLTFFYSPLYVLPGVVGIENDFKKVFETLPSSFLNRRYKKIDVSLKAFEFSEHLDKADQKKYEHQFEVDNQYKNLSEIDLAHVLIDKYLEAGSIVKSKLKKDDLFDFETFKNVLLLLKSQISTNFLESENIKLAAKSKADTLKHAIDLREERSGSNKVKDKRIRDFRVYDFDLGAKALYPYAYQYCEIFLNILRSKNLLCPVYHHLYIQVCKTMDVCLERSFTLDHWYINGLSVIDYDRYLQQSDAEKEQTVFDVIVNGLRDIAHIDKLDSEIIESTIQEIKQKGLDTELVYEVIENKRYKLIVSYFSRSMEEESPIYFTVLDKTSGKSGKVQIGKAENSQIYLWLQKITLSGSQIKVKSSNSITADVYLKNKLRSMEFNIKDILNG
;
A
#
# COMPACT_ATOMS: atom_id res chain seq x y z
N MET A 1 -10.45 -1.88 -28.82
CA MET A 1 -9.96 -0.58 -28.29
C MET A 1 -10.19 -0.59 -26.79
N LYS A 2 -9.23 -0.21 -25.95
CA LYS A 2 -9.42 -0.16 -24.49
C LYS A 2 -10.17 1.11 -24.09
N ILE A 3 -11.10 0.98 -23.16
CA ILE A 3 -11.94 2.09 -22.69
C ILE A 3 -11.67 2.33 -21.21
N TYR A 4 -11.45 3.60 -20.87
CA TYR A 4 -11.13 4.06 -19.54
C TYR A 4 -12.10 5.16 -19.13
N LEU A 5 -12.51 5.11 -17.86
CA LEU A 5 -13.25 6.18 -17.21
C LEU A 5 -12.39 6.74 -16.08
N MET A 6 -12.22 8.06 -16.08
CA MET A 6 -11.48 8.77 -15.03
C MET A 6 -12.37 9.82 -14.38
N PRO A 7 -12.75 9.66 -13.11
CA PRO A 7 -13.33 10.76 -12.36
C PRO A 7 -12.24 11.75 -11.93
N SER A 8 -12.55 13.03 -12.00
CA SER A 8 -11.67 14.13 -11.65
C SER A 8 -12.44 15.26 -10.97
N THR A 9 -11.98 15.68 -9.80
CA THR A 9 -12.44 16.90 -9.11
C THR A 9 -11.27 17.67 -8.49
N ALA A 10 -11.51 18.86 -7.93
CA ALA A 10 -10.43 19.66 -7.36
C ALA A 10 -9.74 18.92 -6.20
N GLY A 11 -8.43 18.67 -6.32
CA GLY A 11 -7.65 17.98 -5.29
C GLY A 11 -7.85 16.47 -5.20
N ARG A 12 -8.69 15.87 -6.08
CA ARG A 12 -8.82 14.41 -6.22
C ARG A 12 -8.80 14.01 -7.68
N TYR A 13 -7.83 13.18 -8.04
CA TYR A 13 -7.74 12.57 -9.34
C TYR A 13 -7.76 11.06 -9.16
N GLY A 14 -8.67 10.39 -9.86
CA GLY A 14 -8.86 8.94 -9.72
C GLY A 14 -9.97 8.56 -8.73
N GLY A 15 -10.57 7.42 -9.03
CA GLY A 15 -11.78 6.88 -8.42
C GLY A 15 -12.45 5.95 -9.43
N GLY A 16 -13.21 4.96 -8.97
CA GLY A 16 -13.94 4.04 -9.83
C GLY A 16 -15.44 4.17 -9.60
N LEU A 17 -16.23 3.72 -10.57
CA LEU A 17 -17.61 3.37 -10.30
C LEU A 17 -17.63 2.27 -9.23
N LYS A 18 -18.60 2.33 -8.32
CA LYS A 18 -18.80 1.34 -7.25
C LYS A 18 -20.15 0.64 -7.43
N GLY A 19 -20.39 -0.40 -6.64
CA GLY A 19 -21.65 -1.15 -6.66
C GLY A 19 -21.83 -1.89 -7.98
N ASN A 20 -23.05 -1.94 -8.50
CA ASN A 20 -23.32 -2.65 -9.76
C ASN A 20 -22.83 -1.89 -11.01
N LEU A 21 -22.24 -0.70 -10.83
CA LEU A 21 -21.67 0.11 -11.91
C LEU A 21 -20.17 -0.15 -12.13
N GLU A 22 -19.51 -0.86 -11.21
CA GLU A 22 -18.06 -1.05 -11.20
C GLU A 22 -17.51 -1.53 -12.56
N TYR A 23 -18.18 -2.49 -13.18
CA TYR A 23 -17.75 -3.06 -14.46
C TYR A 23 -18.48 -2.51 -15.69
N LEU A 24 -19.28 -1.45 -15.57
CA LEU A 24 -20.08 -0.95 -16.70
C LEU A 24 -19.20 -0.52 -17.90
N VAL A 25 -18.01 0.03 -17.64
CA VAL A 25 -17.04 0.36 -18.69
C VAL A 25 -16.51 -0.90 -19.40
N ALA A 26 -16.27 -1.97 -18.65
CA ALA A 26 -15.85 -3.25 -19.22
C ALA A 26 -16.98 -3.90 -20.03
N ILE A 27 -18.25 -3.76 -19.61
CA ILE A 27 -19.41 -4.20 -20.39
C ILE A 27 -19.45 -3.47 -21.73
N ILE A 28 -19.30 -2.14 -21.74
CA ILE A 28 -19.24 -1.33 -22.97
C ILE A 28 -18.13 -1.84 -23.89
N GLN A 29 -16.92 -2.03 -23.36
CA GLN A 29 -15.79 -2.51 -24.14
C GLN A 29 -16.06 -3.90 -24.74
N ASN A 30 -16.57 -4.85 -23.95
CA ASN A 30 -16.88 -6.21 -24.43
C ASN A 30 -17.94 -6.21 -25.53
N ARG A 31 -18.95 -5.33 -25.43
CA ARG A 31 -20.00 -5.19 -26.45
C ARG A 31 -19.44 -4.61 -27.76
N LEU A 32 -18.50 -3.66 -27.67
CA LEU A 32 -17.84 -3.10 -28.86
C LEU A 32 -16.89 -4.12 -29.50
N ASP A 33 -16.10 -4.85 -28.69
CA ASP A 33 -15.17 -5.86 -29.19
C ASP A 33 -15.92 -7.01 -29.91
N SER A 34 -17.16 -7.32 -29.50
CA SER A 34 -18.00 -8.35 -30.13
C SER A 34 -18.89 -7.86 -31.28
N SER A 35 -18.99 -6.54 -31.51
CA SER A 35 -19.85 -5.97 -32.55
C SER A 35 -19.15 -5.71 -33.88
N GLY A 36 -17.84 -5.96 -33.96
CA GLY A 36 -17.02 -5.57 -35.12
C GLY A 36 -16.66 -4.09 -35.16
N PHE A 37 -16.81 -3.36 -34.04
CA PHE A 37 -16.40 -1.96 -33.94
C PHE A 37 -14.93 -1.77 -34.34
N ALA A 38 -14.69 -0.85 -35.28
CA ALA A 38 -13.35 -0.57 -35.79
C ALA A 38 -12.89 0.84 -35.41
N SER A 39 -11.62 0.95 -34.99
CA SER A 39 -10.98 2.21 -34.64
C SER A 39 -9.48 2.15 -34.96
N SER A 40 -8.92 3.25 -35.47
CA SER A 40 -7.47 3.43 -35.61
C SER A 40 -6.80 3.81 -34.29
N PHE A 41 -7.60 4.07 -33.25
CA PHE A 41 -7.16 4.38 -31.89
C PHE A 41 -7.21 3.12 -31.01
N ASN A 42 -6.18 2.95 -30.19
CA ASN A 42 -6.04 1.84 -29.26
C ASN A 42 -6.77 2.11 -27.94
N GLU A 43 -6.89 3.38 -27.54
CA GLU A 43 -7.42 3.79 -26.23
C GLU A 43 -8.45 4.91 -26.35
N PHE A 44 -9.49 4.83 -25.52
CA PHE A 44 -10.49 5.88 -25.32
C PHE A 44 -10.59 6.18 -23.83
N TRP A 45 -10.26 7.41 -23.45
CA TRP A 45 -10.34 7.91 -22.09
C TRP A 45 -11.45 8.93 -21.99
N LEU A 46 -12.44 8.64 -21.15
CA LEU A 46 -13.50 9.56 -20.77
C LEU A 46 -13.20 10.09 -19.37
N THR A 47 -12.96 11.40 -19.27
CA THR A 47 -12.73 12.06 -17.98
C THR A 47 -13.98 12.80 -17.55
N PHE A 48 -14.50 12.43 -16.39
CA PHE A 48 -15.62 13.11 -15.75
C PHE A 48 -15.12 14.20 -14.84
N PHE A 49 -15.42 15.42 -15.23
CA PHE A 49 -15.33 16.57 -14.36
C PHE A 49 -16.69 16.78 -13.75
N TYR A 50 -16.77 16.60 -12.45
CA TYR A 50 -17.91 16.99 -11.66
C TYR A 50 -17.43 18.06 -10.70
N SER A 51 -18.26 19.08 -10.47
CA SER A 51 -17.86 20.17 -9.60
C SER A 51 -17.41 19.60 -8.25
N PRO A 52 -16.28 20.06 -7.69
CA PRO A 52 -16.02 19.81 -6.28
C PRO A 52 -17.22 20.40 -5.55
N LEU A 53 -17.90 19.55 -4.79
CA LEU A 53 -18.61 20.03 -3.62
C LEU A 53 -17.67 20.00 -2.40
N TYR A 54 -16.40 19.66 -2.61
CA TYR A 54 -15.42 19.40 -1.56
C TYR A 54 -14.06 19.94 -1.97
N VAL A 55 -13.77 21.19 -1.61
CA VAL A 55 -12.37 21.63 -1.50
C VAL A 55 -11.83 20.98 -0.23
N LEU A 56 -10.85 20.09 -0.35
CA LEU A 56 -10.11 19.63 0.84
C LEU A 56 -9.59 20.88 1.57
N PRO A 57 -10.00 21.12 2.84
CA PRO A 57 -9.61 22.33 3.56
C PRO A 57 -8.09 22.44 3.59
N GLY A 58 -7.54 23.53 3.06
CA GLY A 58 -6.11 23.87 3.16
C GLY A 58 -5.32 23.93 1.85
N VAL A 59 -5.89 23.58 0.68
CA VAL A 59 -5.17 23.70 -0.60
C VAL A 59 -5.67 24.89 -1.42
N VAL A 60 -5.45 26.10 -0.89
CA VAL A 60 -5.73 27.37 -1.57
C VAL A 60 -4.90 27.43 -2.85
N GLY A 61 -5.57 27.43 -4.02
CA GLY A 61 -4.93 27.52 -5.34
C GLY A 61 -5.45 26.49 -6.35
N ILE A 62 -5.65 25.23 -5.94
CA ILE A 62 -6.12 24.15 -6.84
C ILE A 62 -7.56 24.38 -7.31
N GLU A 63 -8.40 25.00 -6.48
CA GLU A 63 -9.79 25.31 -6.83
C GLU A 63 -9.90 26.27 -8.02
N ASN A 64 -9.07 27.32 -8.06
CA ASN A 64 -9.07 28.29 -9.15
C ASN A 64 -8.63 27.64 -10.47
N ASP A 65 -7.59 26.80 -10.42
CA ASP A 65 -7.11 26.06 -11.59
C ASP A 65 -8.16 25.05 -12.07
N PHE A 66 -8.80 24.32 -11.15
CA PHE A 66 -9.89 23.42 -11.49
C PHE A 66 -11.06 24.16 -12.12
N LYS A 67 -11.54 25.25 -11.50
CA LYS A 67 -12.67 26.04 -12.02
C LYS A 67 -12.39 26.54 -13.43
N LYS A 68 -11.19 27.05 -13.67
CA LYS A 68 -10.74 27.50 -14.99
C LYS A 68 -10.77 26.37 -16.02
N VAL A 69 -10.31 25.17 -15.67
CA VAL A 69 -10.40 23.99 -16.56
C VAL A 69 -11.86 23.58 -16.76
N PHE A 70 -12.65 23.53 -15.70
CA PHE A 70 -14.06 23.12 -15.70
C PHE A 70 -14.94 23.97 -16.62
N GLU A 71 -14.70 25.29 -16.63
CA GLU A 71 -15.40 26.24 -17.50
C GLU A 71 -15.10 26.01 -18.99
N THR A 72 -13.96 25.40 -19.32
CA THR A 72 -13.54 25.13 -20.72
C THR A 72 -14.08 23.82 -21.31
N LEU A 73 -14.86 23.05 -20.55
CA LEU A 73 -15.41 21.77 -20.99
C LEU A 73 -16.67 21.95 -21.87
N PRO A 74 -16.92 21.05 -22.86
CA PRO A 74 -16.17 19.82 -23.12
C PRO A 74 -14.83 20.06 -23.80
N SER A 75 -13.82 19.28 -23.44
CA SER A 75 -12.51 19.30 -24.11
C SER A 75 -12.18 17.93 -24.66
N SER A 76 -11.41 17.88 -25.75
CA SER A 76 -10.98 16.59 -26.31
C SER A 76 -9.70 16.70 -27.13
N PHE A 77 -8.94 15.61 -27.09
CA PHE A 77 -7.64 15.49 -27.70
C PHE A 77 -7.50 14.11 -28.36
N LEU A 78 -7.23 14.11 -29.68
CA LEU A 78 -7.02 12.90 -30.48
C LEU A 78 -5.51 12.78 -30.79
N ASN A 79 -4.80 12.02 -29.96
CA ASN A 79 -3.38 11.77 -30.12
C ASN A 79 -3.13 10.62 -31.09
N ARG A 80 -2.88 10.96 -32.36
CA ARG A 80 -2.65 9.97 -33.42
C ARG A 80 -1.33 9.22 -33.27
N ARG A 81 -0.30 9.86 -32.71
CA ARG A 81 1.02 9.23 -32.48
C ARG A 81 0.91 8.08 -31.49
N TYR A 82 0.19 8.28 -30.40
CA TYR A 82 -0.03 7.25 -29.38
C TYR A 82 -1.35 6.49 -29.57
N LYS A 83 -2.07 6.75 -30.67
CA LYS A 83 -3.38 6.14 -30.95
C LYS A 83 -4.35 6.25 -29.76
N LYS A 84 -4.43 7.43 -29.14
CA LYS A 84 -5.21 7.69 -27.93
C LYS A 84 -6.25 8.78 -28.16
N ILE A 85 -7.46 8.55 -27.64
CA ILE A 85 -8.54 9.54 -27.53
C ILE A 85 -8.67 9.92 -26.06
N ASP A 86 -8.65 11.21 -25.78
CA ASP A 86 -8.99 11.78 -24.48
C ASP A 86 -10.18 12.73 -24.66
N VAL A 87 -11.27 12.52 -23.94
CA VAL A 87 -12.44 13.41 -23.89
C VAL A 87 -12.78 13.72 -22.44
N SER A 88 -12.98 14.99 -22.13
CA SER A 88 -13.36 15.47 -20.80
C SER A 88 -14.71 16.14 -20.86
N LEU A 89 -15.65 15.67 -20.04
CA LEU A 89 -17.03 16.14 -19.99
C LEU A 89 -17.44 16.56 -18.58
N LYS A 90 -18.44 17.44 -18.50
CA LYS A 90 -19.13 17.74 -17.24
C LYS A 90 -20.06 16.59 -16.88
N ALA A 91 -20.03 16.14 -15.63
CA ALA A 91 -20.77 14.96 -15.15
C ALA A 91 -21.28 15.14 -13.71
N PHE A 92 -22.05 16.20 -13.46
CA PHE A 92 -22.59 16.54 -12.13
C PHE A 92 -23.39 15.40 -11.49
N GLU A 93 -24.00 14.54 -12.31
CA GLU A 93 -24.81 13.40 -11.91
C GLU A 93 -24.01 12.41 -11.03
N PHE A 94 -22.68 12.35 -11.17
CA PHE A 94 -21.82 11.40 -10.45
C PHE A 94 -21.29 11.93 -9.12
N SER A 95 -21.59 13.17 -8.72
CA SER A 95 -21.01 13.79 -7.53
C SER A 95 -21.34 13.05 -6.23
N GLU A 96 -22.58 12.54 -6.09
CA GLU A 96 -22.99 11.75 -4.93
C GLU A 96 -22.43 10.33 -4.94
N HIS A 97 -22.37 9.70 -6.12
CA HIS A 97 -21.91 8.32 -6.25
C HIS A 97 -20.44 8.15 -5.85
N LEU A 98 -19.60 9.08 -6.29
CA LEU A 98 -18.14 8.97 -6.11
C LEU A 98 -17.69 9.37 -4.71
N ASP A 99 -18.34 10.36 -4.08
CA ASP A 99 -17.87 11.01 -2.85
C ASP A 99 -18.82 10.89 -1.64
N LYS A 100 -19.85 10.02 -1.68
CA LYS A 100 -20.93 9.89 -0.66
C LYS A 100 -20.49 10.03 0.80
N ALA A 101 -19.39 9.37 1.20
CA ALA A 101 -18.89 9.38 2.58
C ALA A 101 -18.32 10.73 3.01
N ASP A 102 -17.65 11.43 2.09
CA ASP A 102 -17.08 12.75 2.34
C ASP A 102 -18.15 13.85 2.28
N GLN A 103 -19.27 13.61 1.59
CA GLN A 103 -20.37 14.57 1.51
C GLN A 103 -20.93 14.95 2.87
N LYS A 104 -21.17 13.96 3.73
CA LYS A 104 -21.68 14.17 5.08
C LYS A 104 -20.78 15.06 5.93
N LYS A 105 -19.46 15.05 5.68
CA LYS A 105 -18.48 15.83 6.45
C LYS A 105 -18.49 17.32 6.08
N TYR A 106 -18.95 17.65 4.87
CA TYR A 106 -18.82 18.98 4.29
C TYR A 106 -20.14 19.51 3.68
N GLU A 107 -21.27 18.90 4.03
CA GLU A 107 -22.63 19.26 3.55
C GLU A 107 -22.99 20.75 3.74
N HIS A 108 -22.33 21.43 4.69
CA HIS A 108 -22.52 22.85 4.98
C HIS A 108 -21.80 23.80 4.00
N GLN A 109 -20.94 23.28 3.11
CA GLN A 109 -20.10 24.10 2.24
C GLN A 109 -20.69 24.28 0.84
N PHE A 110 -21.42 23.29 0.31
CA PHE A 110 -22.03 23.35 -1.03
C PHE A 110 -23.27 22.44 -1.14
N GLU A 111 -24.22 22.81 -2.01
CA GLU A 111 -25.46 22.08 -2.24
C GLU A 111 -25.44 21.37 -3.61
N VAL A 112 -25.69 20.05 -3.63
CA VAL A 112 -26.00 19.31 -4.87
C VAL A 112 -27.35 19.81 -5.39
N ASP A 113 -27.47 20.09 -6.68
CA ASP A 113 -28.78 20.39 -7.27
C ASP A 113 -29.72 19.20 -7.03
N ASN A 114 -30.95 19.48 -6.57
CA ASN A 114 -31.91 18.46 -6.17
C ASN A 114 -32.18 17.41 -7.27
N GLN A 115 -32.06 17.79 -8.55
CA GLN A 115 -32.21 16.85 -9.67
C GLN A 115 -31.12 15.78 -9.77
N TYR A 116 -29.96 15.99 -9.14
CA TYR A 116 -28.83 15.04 -9.12
C TYR A 116 -28.68 14.31 -7.78
N LYS A 117 -29.58 14.57 -6.83
CA LYS A 117 -29.61 13.89 -5.53
C LYS A 117 -30.26 12.52 -5.66
N ASN A 118 -29.70 11.52 -4.99
CA ASN A 118 -30.25 10.17 -4.85
C ASN A 118 -30.54 9.45 -6.18
N LEU A 119 -29.75 9.71 -7.23
CA LEU A 119 -29.88 8.99 -8.49
C LEU A 119 -29.65 7.49 -8.27
N SER A 120 -30.51 6.67 -8.87
CA SER A 120 -30.35 5.22 -8.81
C SER A 120 -29.16 4.77 -9.65
N GLU A 121 -28.63 3.56 -9.40
CA GLU A 121 -27.58 2.99 -10.25
C GLU A 121 -28.04 2.86 -11.71
N ILE A 122 -29.32 2.60 -11.96
CA ILE A 122 -29.88 2.55 -13.32
C ILE A 122 -29.78 3.92 -14.00
N ASP A 123 -30.18 4.98 -13.30
CA ASP A 123 -30.14 6.34 -13.84
C ASP A 123 -28.70 6.76 -14.15
N LEU A 124 -27.79 6.49 -13.21
CA LEU A 124 -26.36 6.75 -13.39
C LEU A 124 -25.77 5.93 -14.55
N ALA A 125 -26.19 4.68 -14.73
CA ALA A 125 -25.77 3.86 -15.86
C ALA A 125 -26.26 4.45 -17.19
N HIS A 126 -27.51 4.90 -17.27
CA HIS A 126 -28.03 5.58 -18.45
C HIS A 126 -27.26 6.88 -18.75
N VAL A 127 -26.99 7.68 -17.73
CA VAL A 127 -26.17 8.90 -17.87
C VAL A 127 -24.78 8.55 -18.37
N LEU A 128 -24.12 7.51 -17.84
CA LEU A 128 -22.80 7.10 -18.31
C LEU A 128 -22.80 6.78 -19.81
N ILE A 129 -23.80 6.02 -20.27
CA ILE A 129 -23.96 5.70 -21.69
C ILE A 129 -24.14 6.98 -22.53
N ASP A 130 -24.95 7.92 -22.04
CA ASP A 130 -25.16 9.20 -22.72
C ASP A 130 -23.87 10.03 -22.83
N LYS A 131 -23.05 10.04 -21.77
CA LYS A 131 -21.73 10.71 -21.80
C LYS A 131 -20.78 10.04 -22.80
N TYR A 132 -20.79 8.72 -22.94
CA TYR A 132 -20.01 8.05 -23.99
C TYR A 132 -20.53 8.38 -25.39
N LEU A 133 -21.85 8.47 -25.60
CA LEU A 133 -22.46 8.89 -26.87
C LEU A 133 -22.07 10.34 -27.23
N GLU A 134 -22.10 11.25 -26.26
CA GLU A 134 -21.63 12.62 -26.40
C GLU A 134 -20.15 12.65 -26.79
N ALA A 135 -19.30 11.92 -26.05
CA ALA A 135 -17.88 11.84 -26.32
C ALA A 135 -17.58 11.25 -27.71
N GLY A 136 -18.28 10.19 -28.12
CA GLY A 136 -18.16 9.62 -29.47
C GLY A 136 -18.54 10.61 -30.58
N SER A 137 -19.56 11.45 -30.34
CA SER A 137 -19.96 12.49 -31.29
C SER A 137 -18.90 13.57 -31.43
N ILE A 138 -18.25 13.95 -30.32
CA ILE A 138 -17.10 14.86 -30.30
C ILE A 138 -15.91 14.25 -31.05
N VAL A 139 -15.65 12.95 -30.89
CA VAL A 139 -14.58 12.25 -31.63
C VAL A 139 -14.87 12.28 -33.12
N LYS A 140 -16.09 11.91 -33.55
CA LYS A 140 -16.51 11.89 -34.96
C LYS A 140 -16.28 13.23 -35.65
N SER A 141 -16.58 14.35 -34.98
CA SER A 141 -16.39 15.70 -35.55
C SER A 141 -14.93 16.13 -35.69
N LYS A 142 -13.99 15.43 -35.04
CA LYS A 142 -12.54 15.73 -35.02
C LYS A 142 -11.68 14.73 -35.80
N LEU A 143 -12.29 13.73 -36.44
CA LEU A 143 -11.58 12.76 -37.28
C LEU A 143 -10.95 13.46 -38.51
N LYS A 144 -9.74 13.04 -38.86
CA LYS A 144 -9.08 13.37 -40.13
C LYS A 144 -9.32 12.25 -41.12
N LYS A 145 -8.98 12.51 -42.40
CA LYS A 145 -9.18 11.59 -43.53
C LYS A 145 -8.72 10.15 -43.27
N ASP A 146 -7.60 9.97 -42.56
CA ASP A 146 -7.00 8.65 -42.30
C ASP A 146 -7.34 8.08 -40.91
N ASP A 147 -8.14 8.80 -40.12
CA ASP A 147 -8.60 8.29 -38.83
C ASP A 147 -9.80 7.36 -39.06
N LEU A 148 -9.82 6.23 -38.36
CA LEU A 148 -10.95 5.31 -38.31
C LEU A 148 -11.58 5.36 -36.92
N PHE A 149 -12.88 5.61 -36.86
CA PHE A 149 -13.69 5.43 -35.66
C PHE A 149 -15.12 5.19 -36.12
N ASP A 150 -15.57 3.94 -36.07
CA ASP A 150 -16.90 3.55 -36.52
C ASP A 150 -17.97 4.01 -35.52
N PHE A 151 -18.33 5.29 -35.63
CA PHE A 151 -19.28 5.93 -34.72
C PHE A 151 -20.69 5.32 -34.81
N GLU A 152 -21.12 4.82 -35.97
CA GLU A 152 -22.46 4.26 -36.09
C GLU A 152 -22.53 2.91 -35.35
N THR A 153 -21.54 2.04 -35.51
CA THR A 153 -21.45 0.82 -34.70
C THR A 153 -21.31 1.14 -33.21
N PHE A 154 -20.47 2.12 -32.86
CA PHE A 154 -20.30 2.57 -31.47
C PHE A 154 -21.63 3.04 -30.85
N LYS A 155 -22.35 3.90 -31.57
CA LYS A 155 -23.65 4.44 -31.15
C LYS A 155 -24.69 3.33 -31.00
N ASN A 156 -24.80 2.43 -31.98
CA ASN A 156 -25.79 1.35 -31.96
C ASN A 156 -25.56 0.39 -30.79
N VAL A 157 -24.30 0.04 -30.52
CA VAL A 157 -23.93 -0.78 -29.37
C VAL A 157 -24.34 -0.11 -28.05
N LEU A 158 -24.02 1.19 -27.89
CA LEU A 158 -24.34 1.92 -26.69
C LEU A 158 -25.86 2.09 -26.48
N LEU A 159 -26.62 2.39 -27.54
CA LEU A 159 -28.08 2.49 -27.45
C LEU A 159 -28.73 1.15 -27.12
N LEU A 160 -28.25 0.06 -27.73
CA LEU A 160 -28.71 -1.28 -27.40
C LEU A 160 -28.42 -1.63 -25.93
N LEU A 161 -27.19 -1.37 -25.47
CA LEU A 161 -26.81 -1.57 -24.08
C LEU A 161 -27.71 -0.73 -23.15
N LYS A 162 -27.95 0.55 -23.50
CA LYS A 162 -28.84 1.44 -22.74
C LYS A 162 -30.23 0.83 -22.55
N SER A 163 -30.81 0.24 -23.60
CA SER A 163 -32.13 -0.39 -23.54
C SER A 163 -32.20 -1.66 -22.68
N GLN A 164 -31.05 -2.29 -22.39
CA GLN A 164 -30.96 -3.50 -21.59
C GLN A 164 -30.69 -3.22 -20.10
N ILE A 165 -30.26 -1.99 -19.78
CA ILE A 165 -29.95 -1.61 -18.40
C ILE A 165 -31.21 -1.74 -17.54
N SER A 166 -31.09 -2.58 -16.53
CA SER A 166 -32.05 -2.85 -15.48
C SER A 166 -31.27 -3.30 -14.25
N THR A 167 -31.90 -3.34 -13.07
CA THR A 167 -31.26 -3.84 -11.85
C THR A 167 -30.67 -5.25 -12.08
N ASN A 168 -31.49 -6.19 -12.56
CA ASN A 168 -31.08 -7.57 -12.80
C ASN A 168 -29.95 -7.66 -13.83
N PHE A 169 -29.98 -6.83 -14.87
CA PHE A 169 -28.91 -6.79 -15.87
C PHE A 169 -27.59 -6.36 -15.22
N LEU A 170 -27.57 -5.23 -14.51
CA LEU A 170 -26.37 -4.70 -13.88
C LEU A 170 -25.80 -5.68 -12.84
N GLU A 171 -26.66 -6.24 -11.98
CA GLU A 171 -26.24 -7.23 -10.98
C GLU A 171 -25.65 -8.49 -11.62
N SER A 172 -26.33 -9.06 -12.63
CA SER A 172 -25.89 -10.30 -13.27
C SER A 172 -24.55 -10.14 -14.02
N GLU A 173 -24.36 -9.01 -14.69
CA GLU A 173 -23.09 -8.71 -15.38
C GLU A 173 -21.98 -8.37 -14.38
N ASN A 174 -22.31 -7.65 -13.30
CA ASN A 174 -21.38 -7.36 -12.20
C ASN A 174 -20.84 -8.65 -11.58
N ILE A 175 -21.70 -9.63 -11.26
CA ILE A 175 -21.29 -10.93 -10.71
C ILE A 175 -20.37 -11.68 -11.67
N LYS A 176 -20.74 -11.76 -12.96
CA LYS A 176 -19.93 -12.48 -13.97
C LYS A 176 -18.55 -11.83 -14.14
N LEU A 177 -18.50 -10.50 -14.26
CA LEU A 177 -17.25 -9.78 -14.48
C LEU A 177 -16.39 -9.72 -13.23
N ALA A 178 -16.98 -9.63 -12.04
CA ALA A 178 -16.26 -9.77 -10.78
C ALA A 178 -15.60 -11.16 -10.66
N ALA A 179 -16.34 -12.23 -10.96
CA ALA A 179 -15.80 -13.59 -10.95
C ALA A 179 -14.67 -13.77 -11.96
N LYS A 180 -14.82 -13.23 -13.18
CA LYS A 180 -13.78 -13.25 -14.21
C LYS A 180 -12.55 -12.43 -13.79
N SER A 181 -12.75 -11.21 -13.32
CA SER A 181 -11.68 -10.31 -12.84
C SER A 181 -10.87 -10.97 -11.72
N LYS A 182 -11.57 -11.63 -10.78
CA LYS A 182 -10.96 -12.41 -9.71
C LYS A 182 -10.11 -13.57 -10.25
N ALA A 183 -10.67 -14.35 -11.18
CA ALA A 183 -9.95 -15.48 -11.80
C ALA A 183 -8.71 -15.01 -12.59
N ASP A 184 -8.84 -13.92 -13.35
CA ASP A 184 -7.74 -13.32 -14.11
C ASP A 184 -6.63 -12.81 -13.17
N THR A 185 -6.99 -12.17 -12.06
CA THR A 185 -6.06 -11.69 -11.02
C THR A 185 -5.33 -12.86 -10.36
N LEU A 186 -6.06 -13.91 -9.97
CA LEU A 186 -5.49 -15.11 -9.36
C LEU A 186 -4.50 -15.79 -10.31
N LYS A 187 -4.91 -15.96 -11.57
CA LYS A 187 -4.03 -16.53 -12.60
C LYS A 187 -2.76 -15.70 -12.75
N HIS A 188 -2.89 -14.37 -12.84
CA HIS A 188 -1.73 -13.49 -12.95
C HIS A 188 -0.79 -13.63 -11.75
N ALA A 189 -1.31 -13.68 -10.52
CA ALA A 189 -0.51 -13.86 -9.32
C ALA A 189 0.25 -15.20 -9.31
N ILE A 190 -0.37 -16.27 -9.82
CA ILE A 190 0.27 -17.58 -9.98
C ILE A 190 1.38 -17.50 -11.02
N ASP A 191 1.09 -16.99 -12.22
CA ASP A 191 2.05 -16.86 -13.32
C ASP A 191 3.31 -16.09 -12.87
N LEU A 192 3.14 -15.00 -12.11
CA LEU A 192 4.24 -14.20 -11.56
C LEU A 192 5.11 -14.98 -10.55
N ARG A 193 4.49 -15.84 -9.73
CA ARG A 193 5.22 -16.67 -8.75
C ARG A 193 5.98 -17.78 -9.44
N GLU A 194 5.42 -18.38 -10.49
CA GLU A 194 6.12 -19.35 -11.33
C GLU A 194 7.32 -18.74 -12.06
N GLU A 195 7.15 -17.54 -12.63
CA GLU A 195 8.26 -16.78 -13.24
C GLU A 195 9.40 -16.54 -12.24
N ARG A 196 9.05 -16.10 -11.02
CA ARG A 196 10.04 -15.89 -9.94
C ARG A 196 10.76 -17.17 -9.58
N SER A 197 10.03 -18.27 -9.40
CA SER A 197 10.60 -19.59 -9.07
C SER A 197 11.58 -20.09 -10.15
N GLY A 198 11.26 -19.84 -11.42
CA GLY A 198 12.14 -20.14 -12.56
C GLY A 198 13.36 -19.22 -12.64
N SER A 199 13.32 -18.05 -12.01
CA SER A 199 14.41 -17.07 -12.07
C SER A 199 15.59 -17.42 -11.14
N ASN A 200 16.78 -16.96 -11.51
CA ASN A 200 18.01 -17.06 -10.71
C ASN A 200 18.70 -15.69 -10.65
N LYS A 201 17.97 -14.67 -10.21
CA LYS A 201 18.49 -13.31 -10.10
C LYS A 201 19.57 -13.23 -9.02
N VAL A 202 20.57 -12.36 -9.23
CA VAL A 202 21.67 -12.14 -8.28
C VAL A 202 21.14 -11.54 -6.99
N LYS A 203 21.62 -12.03 -5.85
CA LYS A 203 21.20 -11.61 -4.50
C LYS A 203 22.23 -10.65 -3.91
N ASP A 204 22.06 -9.36 -4.20
CA ASP A 204 23.02 -8.30 -3.85
C ASP A 204 22.40 -7.17 -3.01
N LYS A 205 21.10 -7.22 -2.73
CA LYS A 205 20.39 -6.16 -1.99
C LYS A 205 20.26 -6.53 -0.53
N ARG A 206 20.64 -5.61 0.35
CA ARG A 206 20.38 -5.71 1.79
C ARG A 206 18.91 -5.42 2.08
N ILE A 207 18.34 -6.18 3.01
CA ILE A 207 16.98 -5.93 3.52
C ILE A 207 16.95 -4.56 4.21
N ARG A 208 15.95 -3.76 3.87
CA ARG A 208 15.69 -2.43 4.45
C ARG A 208 14.43 -2.42 5.31
N ASP A 209 13.48 -3.30 5.04
CA ASP A 209 12.17 -3.30 5.70
C ASP A 209 11.62 -4.72 5.76
N PHE A 210 10.90 -5.03 6.85
CA PHE A 210 10.19 -6.30 7.05
C PHE A 210 8.84 -6.00 7.70
N ARG A 211 7.72 -6.41 7.07
CA ARG A 211 6.37 -6.11 7.58
C ARG A 211 5.39 -7.24 7.38
N VAL A 212 4.35 -7.26 8.20
CA VAL A 212 3.17 -8.08 8.03
C VAL A 212 2.01 -7.20 7.57
N TYR A 213 1.27 -7.66 6.58
CA TYR A 213 0.03 -7.05 6.09
C TYR A 213 -1.14 -8.00 6.33
N ASP A 214 -2.16 -7.51 7.03
CA ASP A 214 -3.33 -8.26 7.52
C ASP A 214 -4.66 -7.55 7.15
N PHE A 215 -4.68 -6.83 6.02
CA PHE A 215 -5.78 -5.94 5.61
C PHE A 215 -7.18 -6.53 5.70
N ASP A 216 -7.35 -7.83 5.43
CA ASP A 216 -8.65 -8.50 5.40
C ASP A 216 -9.09 -9.04 6.78
N LEU A 217 -8.27 -8.86 7.83
CA LEU A 217 -8.53 -9.36 9.19
C LEU A 217 -9.05 -8.26 10.15
N GLY A 218 -9.01 -7.00 9.71
CA GLY A 218 -9.45 -5.83 10.48
C GLY A 218 -8.29 -4.99 11.03
N ALA A 219 -8.60 -3.83 11.58
CA ALA A 219 -7.59 -2.90 12.09
C ALA A 219 -6.84 -3.51 13.29
N LYS A 220 -5.50 -3.50 13.22
CA LYS A 220 -4.61 -4.01 14.28
C LYS A 220 -4.84 -5.50 14.62
N ALA A 221 -5.27 -6.33 13.65
CA ALA A 221 -5.63 -7.72 13.88
C ALA A 221 -4.50 -8.56 14.50
N LEU A 222 -3.26 -8.38 14.04
CA LEU A 222 -2.09 -9.11 14.55
C LEU A 222 -1.19 -8.27 15.47
N TYR A 223 -1.65 -7.09 15.87
CA TYR A 223 -0.96 -6.24 16.84
C TYR A 223 -1.14 -6.79 18.27
N PRO A 224 -0.14 -6.72 19.16
CA PRO A 224 1.19 -6.10 18.99
C PRO A 224 2.26 -7.02 18.40
N TYR A 225 2.01 -8.32 18.37
CA TYR A 225 3.04 -9.32 18.07
C TYR A 225 3.64 -9.15 16.68
N ALA A 226 2.84 -8.80 15.66
CA ALA A 226 3.35 -8.61 14.32
C ALA A 226 4.34 -7.44 14.25
N TYR A 227 4.03 -6.33 14.92
CA TYR A 227 4.93 -5.18 15.03
C TYR A 227 6.24 -5.55 15.73
N GLN A 228 6.14 -6.31 16.84
CA GLN A 228 7.31 -6.68 17.63
C GLN A 228 8.22 -7.65 16.88
N TYR A 229 7.66 -8.74 16.35
CA TYR A 229 8.41 -9.76 15.62
C TYR A 229 8.98 -9.24 14.30
N CYS A 230 8.29 -8.35 13.57
CA CYS A 230 8.86 -7.74 12.36
C CYS A 230 10.20 -7.04 12.64
N GLU A 231 10.28 -6.28 13.74
CA GLU A 231 11.53 -5.63 14.16
C GLU A 231 12.62 -6.67 14.49
N ILE A 232 12.26 -7.74 15.21
CA ILE A 232 13.19 -8.80 15.60
C ILE A 232 13.74 -9.52 14.37
N PHE A 233 12.86 -9.99 13.48
CA PHE A 233 13.25 -10.67 12.24
C PHE A 233 14.12 -9.75 11.38
N LEU A 234 13.72 -8.50 11.15
CA LEU A 234 14.48 -7.55 10.34
C LEU A 234 15.93 -7.40 10.83
N ASN A 235 16.10 -7.16 12.13
CA ASN A 235 17.43 -6.89 12.68
C ASN A 235 18.33 -8.12 12.66
N ILE A 236 17.80 -9.32 12.95
CA ILE A 236 18.60 -10.56 12.92
C ILE A 236 18.94 -10.97 11.49
N LEU A 237 18.01 -10.90 10.56
CA LEU A 237 18.28 -11.21 9.15
C LEU A 237 19.34 -10.25 8.57
N ARG A 238 19.29 -8.97 8.94
CA ARG A 238 20.30 -7.98 8.53
C ARG A 238 21.66 -8.23 9.18
N SER A 239 21.71 -8.58 10.46
CA SER A 239 22.98 -8.86 11.16
C SER A 239 23.69 -10.09 10.60
N LYS A 240 22.91 -11.08 10.13
CA LYS A 240 23.40 -12.26 9.40
C LYS A 240 23.65 -12.01 7.91
N ASN A 241 23.47 -10.77 7.44
CA ASN A 241 23.71 -10.34 6.06
C ASN A 241 22.91 -11.15 5.02
N LEU A 242 21.64 -11.47 5.31
CA LEU A 242 20.73 -12.02 4.30
C LEU A 242 20.59 -11.01 3.14
N LEU A 243 20.81 -11.48 1.91
CA LEU A 243 20.70 -10.68 0.69
C LEU A 243 19.50 -11.13 -0.16
N CYS A 244 18.84 -10.15 -0.74
CA CYS A 244 17.69 -10.29 -1.61
C CYS A 244 18.04 -9.98 -3.07
N PRO A 245 17.35 -10.59 -4.05
CA PRO A 245 17.43 -10.20 -5.45
C PRO A 245 16.51 -9.03 -5.76
N VAL A 246 16.96 -8.03 -6.53
CA VAL A 246 16.17 -6.90 -7.07
C VAL A 246 15.50 -6.00 -6.00
N TYR A 247 14.63 -6.56 -5.17
CA TYR A 247 13.92 -5.93 -4.07
C TYR A 247 14.77 -5.85 -2.79
N HIS A 248 14.32 -5.01 -1.85
CA HIS A 248 14.95 -4.86 -0.55
C HIS A 248 13.95 -4.81 0.62
N HIS A 249 12.64 -4.89 0.35
CA HIS A 249 11.61 -5.00 1.38
C HIS A 249 10.97 -6.39 1.33
N LEU A 250 10.83 -7.01 2.50
CA LEU A 250 10.21 -8.32 2.67
C LEU A 250 8.87 -8.15 3.38
N TYR A 251 7.79 -8.49 2.72
CA TYR A 251 6.45 -8.35 3.28
C TYR A 251 5.79 -9.72 3.40
N ILE A 252 5.01 -9.92 4.47
CA ILE A 252 4.24 -11.13 4.70
C ILE A 252 2.76 -10.77 4.59
N GLN A 253 2.11 -11.25 3.55
CA GLN A 253 0.69 -11.09 3.33
C GLN A 253 -0.06 -12.22 4.05
N VAL A 254 -0.81 -11.86 5.11
CA VAL A 254 -1.59 -12.80 5.92
C VAL A 254 -3.07 -12.66 5.59
N CYS A 255 -3.70 -13.76 5.15
CA CYS A 255 -5.13 -13.79 4.83
C CYS A 255 -5.81 -15.07 5.35
N LYS A 256 -7.15 -15.12 5.28
CA LYS A 256 -7.92 -16.31 5.68
C LYS A 256 -7.82 -17.47 4.68
N THR A 257 -7.48 -17.20 3.42
CA THR A 257 -7.31 -18.22 2.37
C THR A 257 -6.16 -17.86 1.44
N MET A 258 -5.61 -18.86 0.74
CA MET A 258 -4.52 -18.66 -0.22
C MET A 258 -4.95 -17.82 -1.43
N ASP A 259 -6.17 -18.02 -1.93
CA ASP A 259 -6.72 -17.23 -3.04
C ASP A 259 -6.72 -15.73 -2.69
N VAL A 260 -7.16 -15.39 -1.48
CA VAL A 260 -7.16 -13.99 -1.01
C VAL A 260 -5.73 -13.47 -0.87
N CYS A 261 -4.78 -14.28 -0.35
CA CYS A 261 -3.36 -13.90 -0.33
C CYS A 261 -2.83 -13.56 -1.73
N LEU A 262 -3.18 -14.37 -2.74
CA LEU A 262 -2.76 -14.19 -4.13
C LEU A 262 -3.42 -12.96 -4.77
N GLU A 263 -4.71 -12.75 -4.55
CA GLU A 263 -5.47 -11.57 -4.98
C GLU A 263 -4.95 -10.25 -4.39
N ARG A 264 -4.23 -10.29 -3.27
CA ARG A 264 -3.60 -9.12 -2.65
C ARG A 264 -2.12 -8.97 -3.02
N SER A 265 -1.53 -9.95 -3.70
CA SER A 265 -0.09 -10.03 -3.97
C SER A 265 0.24 -10.11 -5.47
N PHE A 266 -0.65 -9.62 -6.32
CA PHE A 266 -0.54 -9.71 -7.79
C PHE A 266 0.36 -8.63 -8.41
N THR A 267 0.89 -7.68 -7.62
CA THR A 267 1.83 -6.65 -8.10
C THR A 267 3.27 -7.03 -7.78
N LEU A 268 4.10 -7.18 -8.83
CA LEU A 268 5.56 -7.18 -8.67
C LEU A 268 6.05 -5.74 -8.74
N ASP A 269 6.36 -5.19 -7.59
CA ASP A 269 7.17 -3.97 -7.52
C ASP A 269 8.65 -4.34 -7.50
N HIS A 270 9.47 -3.47 -8.09
CA HIS A 270 10.91 -3.68 -8.17
C HIS A 270 11.62 -3.51 -6.80
N TRP A 271 10.90 -3.12 -5.75
CA TRP A 271 11.47 -2.76 -4.45
C TRP A 271 10.95 -3.59 -3.26
N TYR A 272 9.84 -4.33 -3.39
CA TYR A 272 9.33 -5.26 -2.37
C TYR A 272 8.87 -6.60 -2.94
N ILE A 273 8.67 -7.57 -2.05
CA ILE A 273 8.05 -8.84 -2.36
C ILE A 273 7.12 -9.28 -1.23
N ASN A 274 6.06 -10.03 -1.57
CA ASN A 274 5.15 -10.65 -0.62
C ASN A 274 5.39 -12.16 -0.51
N GLY A 275 5.59 -12.63 0.71
CA GLY A 275 5.44 -14.01 1.14
C GLY A 275 4.02 -14.24 1.62
N LEU A 276 3.45 -15.40 1.28
CA LEU A 276 2.05 -15.68 1.59
C LEU A 276 1.94 -16.56 2.83
N SER A 277 1.02 -16.22 3.73
CA SER A 277 0.65 -17.07 4.85
C SER A 277 -0.85 -17.05 5.10
N VAL A 278 -1.41 -18.21 5.41
CA VAL A 278 -2.83 -18.36 5.76
C VAL A 278 -2.98 -18.47 7.28
N ILE A 279 -4.01 -17.85 7.83
CA ILE A 279 -4.37 -17.91 9.24
C ILE A 279 -5.84 -18.30 9.43
N ASP A 280 -6.10 -19.19 10.39
CA ASP A 280 -7.44 -19.39 10.95
C ASP A 280 -7.71 -18.27 11.96
N TYR A 281 -8.19 -17.15 11.46
CA TYR A 281 -8.37 -15.96 12.27
C TYR A 281 -9.48 -16.10 13.32
N ASP A 282 -10.52 -16.89 13.02
CA ASP A 282 -11.63 -17.07 13.95
C ASP A 282 -11.19 -17.90 15.16
N ARG A 283 -10.32 -18.89 14.95
CA ARG A 283 -9.62 -19.59 16.03
C ARG A 283 -8.63 -18.68 16.76
N TYR A 284 -7.84 -17.88 16.03
CA TYR A 284 -6.87 -16.95 16.62
C TYR A 284 -7.51 -15.99 17.63
N LEU A 285 -8.72 -15.49 17.35
CA LEU A 285 -9.42 -14.60 18.27
C LEU A 285 -9.74 -15.23 19.64
N GLN A 286 -9.92 -16.55 19.68
CA GLN A 286 -10.26 -17.33 20.87
C GLN A 286 -9.04 -17.79 21.68
N GLN A 287 -7.84 -17.60 21.16
CA GLN A 287 -6.59 -18.01 21.79
C GLN A 287 -6.18 -17.07 22.95
N SER A 288 -5.43 -17.62 23.89
CA SER A 288 -4.69 -16.86 24.90
C SER A 288 -3.58 -16.01 24.25
N ASP A 289 -3.07 -15.04 24.99
CA ASP A 289 -2.00 -14.14 24.52
C ASP A 289 -0.74 -14.90 24.08
N ALA A 290 -0.33 -15.93 24.84
CA ALA A 290 0.81 -16.77 24.48
C ALA A 290 0.58 -17.58 23.19
N GLU A 291 -0.64 -18.07 22.98
CA GLU A 291 -1.01 -18.79 21.75
C GLU A 291 -1.13 -17.85 20.55
N LYS A 292 -1.59 -16.62 20.76
CA LYS A 292 -1.62 -15.56 19.74
C LYS A 292 -0.22 -15.15 19.34
N GLU A 293 0.67 -14.95 20.30
CA GLU A 293 2.09 -14.67 20.06
C GLU A 293 2.71 -15.76 19.17
N GLN A 294 2.53 -17.03 19.56
CA GLN A 294 3.03 -18.17 18.80
C GLN A 294 2.42 -18.24 17.39
N THR A 295 1.12 -18.01 17.26
CA THR A 295 0.44 -18.00 15.95
C THR A 295 0.99 -16.89 15.05
N VAL A 296 1.25 -15.69 15.58
CA VAL A 296 1.85 -14.59 14.83
C VAL A 296 3.29 -14.91 14.42
N PHE A 297 4.07 -15.52 15.30
CA PHE A 297 5.40 -16.03 14.93
C PHE A 297 5.31 -17.02 13.76
N ASP A 298 4.40 -17.99 13.83
CA ASP A 298 4.26 -19.04 12.81
C ASP A 298 3.83 -18.48 11.45
N VAL A 299 2.92 -17.49 11.40
CA VAL A 299 2.54 -16.88 10.11
C VAL A 299 3.69 -16.09 9.47
N ILE A 300 4.53 -15.42 10.29
CA ILE A 300 5.73 -14.74 9.80
C ILE A 300 6.73 -15.77 9.24
N VAL A 301 6.94 -16.87 9.95
CA VAL A 301 7.81 -17.96 9.53
C VAL A 301 7.33 -18.57 8.21
N ASN A 302 6.05 -18.85 8.08
CA ASN A 302 5.46 -19.44 6.87
C ASN A 302 5.63 -18.51 5.67
N GLY A 303 5.31 -17.23 5.82
CA GLY A 303 5.51 -16.26 4.74
C GLY A 303 6.97 -16.05 4.37
N LEU A 304 7.88 -16.02 5.36
CA LEU A 304 9.32 -15.91 5.07
C LEU A 304 9.85 -17.13 4.32
N ARG A 305 9.42 -18.34 4.71
CA ARG A 305 9.74 -19.59 4.01
C ARG A 305 9.18 -19.62 2.59
N ASP A 306 7.98 -19.07 2.37
CA ASP A 306 7.40 -18.94 1.03
C ASP A 306 8.31 -18.12 0.10
N ILE A 307 8.76 -16.94 0.56
CA ILE A 307 9.71 -16.09 -0.20
C ILE A 307 11.03 -16.84 -0.40
N ALA A 308 11.57 -17.44 0.66
CA ALA A 308 12.84 -18.14 0.63
C ALA A 308 12.85 -19.26 -0.40
N HIS A 309 11.76 -20.03 -0.45
CA HIS A 309 11.58 -21.14 -1.36
C HIS A 309 11.50 -20.66 -2.81
N ILE A 310 10.65 -19.67 -3.11
CA ILE A 310 10.44 -19.18 -4.47
C ILE A 310 11.69 -18.48 -5.00
N ASP A 311 12.27 -17.56 -4.23
CA ASP A 311 13.38 -16.73 -4.70
C ASP A 311 14.76 -17.38 -4.40
N LYS A 312 14.75 -18.59 -3.85
CA LYS A 312 15.94 -19.39 -3.50
C LYS A 312 16.91 -18.61 -2.60
N LEU A 313 16.37 -17.93 -1.58
CA LEU A 313 17.16 -17.20 -0.60
C LEU A 313 18.00 -18.17 0.24
N ASP A 314 18.96 -17.63 0.99
CA ASP A 314 19.82 -18.43 1.87
C ASP A 314 18.99 -19.08 2.99
N SER A 315 18.68 -20.36 2.82
CA SER A 315 17.85 -21.12 3.75
C SER A 315 18.55 -21.34 5.09
N GLU A 316 19.88 -21.37 5.14
CA GLU A 316 20.62 -21.56 6.39
C GLU A 316 20.52 -20.32 7.28
N ILE A 317 20.67 -19.13 6.69
CA ILE A 317 20.46 -17.86 7.42
C ILE A 317 19.02 -17.75 7.91
N ILE A 318 18.04 -18.13 7.08
CA ILE A 318 16.62 -18.03 7.44
C ILE A 318 16.27 -19.01 8.56
N GLU A 319 16.60 -20.29 8.43
CA GLU A 319 16.27 -21.28 9.46
C GLU A 319 17.02 -21.03 10.77
N SER A 320 18.30 -20.63 10.73
CA SER A 320 19.03 -20.28 11.95
C SER A 320 18.43 -19.05 12.64
N THR A 321 17.88 -18.10 11.89
CA THR A 321 17.16 -16.93 12.44
C THR A 321 15.84 -17.36 13.08
N ILE A 322 15.07 -18.22 12.41
CA ILE A 322 13.83 -18.78 12.95
C ILE A 322 14.09 -19.50 14.27
N GLN A 323 15.12 -20.36 14.35
CA GLN A 323 15.44 -21.08 15.58
C GLN A 323 15.87 -20.14 16.71
N GLU A 324 16.69 -19.13 16.40
CA GLU A 324 17.12 -18.15 17.40
C GLU A 324 15.94 -17.38 18.00
N ILE A 325 15.02 -16.90 17.14
CA ILE A 325 13.83 -16.18 17.59
C ILE A 325 12.87 -17.12 18.32
N LYS A 326 12.71 -18.37 17.85
CA LYS A 326 11.85 -19.36 18.52
C LYS A 326 12.29 -19.65 19.96
N GLN A 327 13.60 -19.63 20.22
CA GLN A 327 14.14 -19.89 21.56
C GLN A 327 13.96 -18.72 22.52
N LYS A 328 14.08 -17.49 22.02
CA LYS A 328 14.08 -16.26 22.84
C LYS A 328 12.75 -15.52 22.83
N GLY A 329 11.91 -15.76 21.83
CA GLY A 329 10.65 -15.04 21.58
C GLY A 329 10.86 -13.53 21.58
N LEU A 330 9.93 -12.82 22.23
CA LEU A 330 10.02 -11.37 22.44
C LEU A 330 11.19 -10.94 23.34
N ASP A 331 11.84 -11.85 24.06
CA ASP A 331 13.04 -11.55 24.86
C ASP A 331 14.33 -11.62 24.03
N THR A 332 14.21 -11.51 22.71
CA THR A 332 15.35 -11.34 21.83
C THR A 332 15.95 -9.95 21.95
N GLU A 333 17.13 -9.85 22.57
CA GLU A 333 17.90 -8.61 22.66
C GLU A 333 18.51 -8.24 21.30
N LEU A 334 18.15 -7.07 20.77
CA LEU A 334 18.61 -6.55 19.48
C LEU A 334 19.76 -5.57 19.71
N VAL A 335 20.85 -5.76 18.98
CA VAL A 335 22.00 -4.83 18.99
C VAL A 335 21.72 -3.71 18.00
N TYR A 336 21.59 -2.49 18.51
CA TYR A 336 21.44 -1.28 17.70
C TYR A 336 22.79 -0.81 17.15
N GLU A 337 23.80 -0.70 18.01
CA GLU A 337 25.12 -0.21 17.63
C GLU A 337 26.22 -0.74 18.57
N VAL A 338 27.42 -0.93 18.02
CA VAL A 338 28.63 -1.26 18.79
C VAL A 338 29.69 -0.19 18.53
N ILE A 339 30.17 0.44 19.60
CA ILE A 339 31.16 1.51 19.55
C ILE A 339 32.31 1.15 20.47
N GLU A 340 33.54 1.35 20.03
CA GLU A 340 34.71 1.08 20.87
C GLU A 340 35.76 2.18 20.78
N ASN A 341 36.50 2.34 21.87
CA ASN A 341 37.74 3.11 21.91
C ASN A 341 38.88 2.21 22.41
N LYS A 342 40.06 2.76 22.71
CA LYS A 342 41.20 1.95 23.16
C LYS A 342 40.92 1.13 24.42
N ARG A 343 40.10 1.64 25.35
CA ARG A 343 39.87 1.04 26.67
C ARG A 343 38.50 0.38 26.83
N TYR A 344 37.46 0.90 26.18
CA TYR A 344 36.09 0.48 26.40
C TYR A 344 35.42 0.00 25.12
N LYS A 345 34.52 -0.97 25.27
CA LYS A 345 33.53 -1.37 24.27
C LYS A 345 32.14 -1.09 24.82
N LEU A 346 31.36 -0.31 24.08
CA LEU A 346 29.95 -0.02 24.33
C LEU A 346 29.10 -0.80 23.34
N ILE A 347 28.11 -1.52 23.84
CA ILE A 347 27.05 -2.16 23.07
C ILE A 347 25.74 -1.48 23.46
N VAL A 348 25.05 -0.96 22.46
CA VAL A 348 23.72 -0.36 22.61
C VAL A 348 22.71 -1.37 22.10
N SER A 349 21.77 -1.74 22.95
CA SER A 349 20.80 -2.80 22.66
C SER A 349 19.41 -2.44 23.16
N TYR A 350 18.41 -3.14 22.67
CA TYR A 350 17.01 -2.97 23.08
C TYR A 350 16.23 -4.27 22.91
N PHE A 351 15.06 -4.34 23.55
CA PHE A 351 14.08 -5.40 23.31
C PHE A 351 12.88 -4.78 22.60
N SER A 352 12.44 -5.38 21.49
CA SER A 352 11.25 -4.90 20.77
C SER A 352 10.00 -5.08 21.64
N ARG A 353 9.26 -3.99 21.86
CA ARG A 353 7.99 -3.98 22.61
C ARG A 353 6.90 -3.27 21.81
N SER A 354 5.67 -3.29 22.32
CA SER A 354 4.55 -2.61 21.66
C SER A 354 4.77 -1.08 21.68
N MET A 355 3.95 -0.35 20.91
CA MET A 355 3.96 1.11 20.97
C MET A 355 3.59 1.63 22.36
N GLU A 356 2.69 0.94 23.07
CA GLU A 356 2.25 1.34 24.41
C GLU A 356 3.29 1.05 25.50
N GLU A 357 4.02 -0.07 25.40
CA GLU A 357 5.01 -0.47 26.40
C GLU A 357 6.36 0.25 26.24
N GLU A 358 6.67 0.64 25.00
CA GLU A 358 7.95 1.14 24.52
C GLU A 358 9.13 0.18 24.74
N SER A 359 10.04 0.11 23.77
CA SER A 359 11.21 -0.76 23.80
C SER A 359 12.24 -0.25 24.82
N PRO A 360 12.58 -1.04 25.86
CA PRO A 360 13.62 -0.66 26.81
C PRO A 360 15.00 -0.73 26.15
N ILE A 361 15.80 0.31 26.36
CA ILE A 361 17.11 0.49 25.74
C ILE A 361 18.21 0.40 26.80
N TYR A 362 19.26 -0.34 26.48
CA TYR A 362 20.36 -0.65 27.39
C TYR A 362 21.70 -0.22 26.81
N PHE A 363 22.58 0.21 27.72
CA PHE A 363 24.01 0.28 27.48
C PHE A 363 24.69 -0.86 28.22
N THR A 364 25.46 -1.66 27.48
CA THR A 364 26.39 -2.63 28.05
C THR A 364 27.82 -2.17 27.78
N VAL A 365 28.59 -1.93 28.83
CA VAL A 365 29.98 -1.47 28.73
C VAL A 365 30.93 -2.54 29.23
N LEU A 366 32.01 -2.77 28.49
CA LEU A 366 33.14 -3.63 28.86
C LEU A 366 34.42 -2.79 28.94
N ASP A 367 35.10 -2.80 30.09
CA ASP A 367 36.49 -2.33 30.21
C ASP A 367 37.43 -3.43 29.72
N LYS A 368 38.08 -3.19 28.57
CA LYS A 368 38.94 -4.15 27.88
C LYS A 368 40.23 -4.47 28.65
N THR A 369 40.61 -3.62 29.60
CA THR A 369 41.82 -3.80 30.40
C THR A 369 41.55 -4.65 31.64
N SER A 370 40.45 -4.38 32.34
CA SER A 370 40.09 -5.13 33.56
C SER A 370 39.17 -6.33 33.31
N GLY A 371 38.55 -6.42 32.13
CA GLY A 371 37.52 -7.41 31.82
C GLY A 371 36.16 -7.15 32.51
N LYS A 372 36.04 -6.09 33.31
CA LYS A 372 34.80 -5.76 34.03
C LYS A 372 33.73 -5.27 33.05
N SER A 373 32.50 -5.77 33.21
CA SER A 373 31.34 -5.33 32.45
C SER A 373 30.21 -4.81 33.34
N GLY A 374 29.41 -3.88 32.82
CA GLY A 374 28.21 -3.37 33.46
C GLY A 374 27.11 -3.09 32.44
N LYS A 375 25.85 -3.21 32.86
CA LYS A 375 24.67 -2.99 32.01
C LYS A 375 23.68 -2.07 32.73
N VAL A 376 23.19 -1.04 32.04
CA VAL A 376 22.21 -0.10 32.59
C VAL A 376 21.12 0.20 31.56
N GLN A 377 19.88 0.37 32.00
CA GLN A 377 18.80 0.85 31.15
C GLN A 377 18.87 2.38 31.06
N ILE A 378 18.89 2.92 29.84
CA ILE A 378 19.00 4.36 29.61
C ILE A 378 17.65 5.03 29.29
N GLY A 379 16.62 4.23 29.05
CA GLY A 379 15.24 4.68 28.89
C GLY A 379 14.43 3.72 28.04
N LYS A 380 13.34 4.23 27.46
CA LYS A 380 12.44 3.49 26.58
C LYS A 380 12.04 4.34 25.37
N ALA A 381 11.78 3.72 24.23
CA ALA A 381 11.25 4.39 23.05
C ALA A 381 10.54 3.40 22.11
N GLU A 382 9.61 3.87 21.29
CA GLU A 382 9.06 3.04 20.19
C GLU A 382 10.16 2.68 19.17
N ASN A 383 10.04 1.55 18.46
CA ASN A 383 11.03 1.14 17.44
C ASN A 383 11.33 2.25 16.42
N SER A 384 10.31 2.99 15.97
CA SER A 384 10.48 4.12 15.05
C SER A 384 11.25 5.30 15.66
N GLN A 385 11.10 5.51 16.97
CA GLN A 385 11.75 6.59 17.71
C GLN A 385 13.22 6.29 18.00
N ILE A 386 13.62 5.02 18.17
CA ILE A 386 15.00 4.63 18.53
C ILE A 386 16.02 5.25 17.56
N TYR A 387 15.79 5.13 16.25
CA TYR A 387 16.70 5.66 15.22
C TYR A 387 16.82 7.19 15.24
N LEU A 388 15.75 7.89 15.61
CA LEU A 388 15.76 9.34 15.77
C LEU A 388 16.39 9.76 17.11
N TRP A 389 16.15 8.99 18.16
CA TRP A 389 16.57 9.33 19.52
C TRP A 389 18.06 9.07 19.74
N LEU A 390 18.56 7.97 19.18
CA LEU A 390 19.96 7.53 19.27
C LEU A 390 20.75 7.83 17.98
N GLN A 391 20.43 8.95 17.33
CA GLN A 391 21.00 9.32 16.03
C GLN A 391 22.53 9.43 16.02
N LYS A 392 23.13 9.93 17.12
CA LYS A 392 24.58 10.02 17.28
C LYS A 392 24.99 9.62 18.68
N ILE A 393 25.76 8.55 18.78
CA ILE A 393 26.36 8.08 20.02
C ILE A 393 27.88 8.26 19.93
N THR A 394 28.52 8.76 20.97
CA THR A 394 29.97 9.01 21.00
C THR A 394 30.58 8.51 22.29
N LEU A 395 31.67 7.75 22.16
CA LEU A 395 32.43 7.18 23.27
C LEU A 395 33.80 7.87 23.34
N SER A 396 33.96 8.85 24.23
CA SER A 396 35.20 9.63 24.40
C SER A 396 35.76 9.45 25.80
N GLY A 397 36.98 8.93 25.91
CA GLY A 397 37.60 8.62 27.20
C GLY A 397 36.72 7.67 28.02
N SER A 398 36.22 8.13 29.17
CA SER A 398 35.30 7.42 30.05
C SER A 398 33.85 7.94 30.00
N GLN A 399 33.48 8.67 28.95
CA GLN A 399 32.15 9.27 28.79
C GLN A 399 31.44 8.75 27.55
N ILE A 400 30.14 8.53 27.69
CA ILE A 400 29.23 8.23 26.59
C ILE A 400 28.30 9.44 26.43
N LYS A 401 28.18 9.95 25.20
CA LYS A 401 27.27 11.04 24.85
C LYS A 401 26.30 10.58 23.77
N VAL A 402 25.02 10.85 23.96
CA VAL A 402 23.95 10.57 23.00
C VAL A 402 23.32 11.88 22.56
N LYS A 403 23.12 12.05 21.25
CA LYS A 403 22.36 13.15 20.67
C LYS A 403 21.31 12.62 19.70
N SER A 404 20.09 13.12 19.87
CA SER A 404 18.98 12.86 18.96
C SER A 404 19.08 13.65 17.65
N SER A 405 18.30 13.26 16.66
CA SER A 405 18.11 13.98 15.40
C SER A 405 17.52 15.37 15.62
N ASN A 406 17.96 16.34 14.83
CA ASN A 406 17.49 17.73 14.81
C ASN A 406 16.50 18.01 13.65
N SER A 407 15.93 16.97 13.06
CA SER A 407 14.94 17.09 11.99
C SER A 407 13.56 17.49 12.52
N ILE A 408 12.74 18.12 11.68
CA ILE A 408 11.33 18.46 12.00
C ILE A 408 10.56 17.21 12.42
N THR A 409 10.81 16.07 11.75
CA THR A 409 10.21 14.79 12.13
C THR A 409 10.59 14.40 13.56
N ALA A 410 11.86 14.52 13.93
CA ALA A 410 12.29 14.25 15.30
C ALA A 410 11.64 15.21 16.31
N ASP A 411 11.41 16.48 15.97
CA ASP A 411 10.71 17.44 16.84
C ASP A 411 9.30 16.98 17.21
N VAL A 412 8.58 16.38 16.24
CA VAL A 412 7.26 15.81 16.46
C VAL A 412 7.32 14.49 17.24
N TYR A 413 8.14 13.55 16.78
CA TYR A 413 8.14 12.17 17.30
C TYR A 413 8.84 12.00 18.65
N LEU A 414 9.78 12.88 19.00
CA LEU A 414 10.55 12.80 20.26
C LEU A 414 10.17 13.90 21.26
N LYS A 415 8.96 14.48 21.14
CA LYS A 415 8.52 15.63 21.95
C LYS A 415 8.74 15.45 23.46
N ASN A 416 8.58 14.23 23.96
CA ASN A 416 8.71 13.89 25.38
C ASN A 416 10.04 13.19 25.74
N LYS A 417 11.02 13.15 24.83
CA LYS A 417 12.32 12.48 25.06
C LYS A 417 13.44 13.50 25.22
N LEU A 418 14.43 13.15 26.06
CA LEU A 418 15.64 13.97 26.22
C LEU A 418 16.43 14.01 24.91
N ARG A 419 16.80 15.21 24.47
CA ARG A 419 17.51 15.41 23.18
C ARG A 419 19.02 15.13 23.25
N SER A 420 19.58 15.20 24.46
CA SER A 420 20.97 14.93 24.76
C SER A 420 21.09 14.22 26.10
N MET A 421 21.94 13.20 26.16
CA MET A 421 22.22 12.45 27.39
C MET A 421 23.72 12.23 27.52
N GLU A 422 24.24 12.25 28.75
CA GLU A 422 25.65 11.98 29.06
C GLU A 422 25.74 10.97 30.20
N PHE A 423 26.63 9.98 30.05
CA PHE A 423 26.83 8.91 31.02
C PHE A 423 28.32 8.74 31.32
N ASN A 424 28.66 8.50 32.58
CA ASN A 424 30.01 8.11 32.99
C ASN A 424 30.13 6.59 33.04
N ILE A 425 31.14 6.05 32.37
CA ILE A 425 31.36 4.59 32.30
C ILE A 425 31.60 3.98 33.67
N LYS A 426 32.25 4.70 34.59
CA LYS A 426 32.51 4.18 35.95
C LYS A 426 31.22 3.86 36.68
N ASP A 427 30.18 4.67 36.51
CA ASP A 427 28.90 4.49 37.18
C ASP A 427 28.24 3.21 36.64
N ILE A 428 28.23 3.04 35.32
CA ILE A 428 27.70 1.83 34.66
C ILE A 428 28.46 0.57 35.09
N LEU A 429 29.79 0.64 35.21
CA LEU A 429 30.61 -0.50 35.63
C LEU A 429 30.47 -0.84 37.11
N ASN A 430 29.97 0.08 37.94
CA ASN A 430 29.87 -0.13 39.39
C ASN A 430 28.46 -0.50 39.87
N GLY A 431 27.45 -0.38 39.00
CA GLY A 431 26.06 -0.71 39.31
C GLY A 431 25.30 0.52 39.77
#